data_AF-A0A0Q5UA97-F1
#
_entry.id   AF-A0A0Q5UA97-F1
#
_cell.length_a   1.000
_cell.length_b   1.000
_cell.length_c   1.000
_cell.angle_alpha   90.00
_cell.angle_beta   90.00
_cell.angle_gamma   90.00
#
_symmetry.space_group_name_H-M   'P 1'
#
loop_
_entity.id
_entity.type
_entity.pdbx_description
1 polymer ?
#
loop_
_entity_poly.entity_id
_entity_poly.type
_entity_poly.pdbx_seq_one_letter_code
_entity_poly.pdbx_strand_id
1 'polypeptide(L)'
;MIKYFTVIVFLFYNCTFAQQANNAAVENSIKANFSVKVLEAYEENSFSKLEDFYELLEMYSAKNTSNTLKKQLKERIDALCKENISVSDFFTSDKISVDRLLEKVASKELKFEVKNIQKVKTFGNYWTASYILTIQRDTETLQKNISQRIYFYPEAKTFGNKKKEVWSLFLGEME
;
A
#
# COMPACT_ATOMS: atom_id res chain seq x y z
N MET A 1 1.55 13.14 57.69
CA MET A 1 0.42 13.43 56.78
C MET A 1 0.91 14.02 55.44
N ILE A 2 1.96 13.47 54.78
CA ILE A 2 2.54 14.02 53.52
C ILE A 2 2.92 12.93 52.48
N LYS A 3 2.65 11.64 52.73
CA LYS A 3 3.07 10.54 51.83
C LYS A 3 2.13 10.24 50.65
N TYR A 4 0.98 10.91 50.54
CA TYR A 4 0.01 10.69 49.45
C TYR A 4 0.08 11.73 48.33
N PHE A 5 0.90 12.77 48.47
CA PHE A 5 0.97 13.85 47.47
C PHE A 5 1.84 13.47 46.25
N THR A 6 2.75 12.51 46.40
CA THR A 6 3.70 12.14 45.33
C THR A 6 3.12 11.21 44.27
N VAL A 7 2.04 10.48 44.57
CA VAL A 7 1.42 9.51 43.63
C VAL A 7 0.48 10.20 42.64
N ILE A 8 -0.11 11.33 43.02
CA ILE A 8 -1.07 12.07 42.17
C ILE A 8 -0.34 12.83 41.05
N VAL A 9 0.89 13.31 41.28
CA VAL A 9 1.66 14.06 40.26
C VAL A 9 2.14 13.14 39.12
N PHE A 10 2.36 11.85 39.36
CA PHE A 10 2.82 10.91 38.32
C PHE A 10 1.72 10.48 37.33
N LEU A 11 0.45 10.61 37.71
CA LEU A 11 -0.70 10.25 36.86
C LEU A 11 -1.05 11.34 35.82
N PHE A 12 -0.73 12.61 36.08
CA PHE A 12 -1.04 13.70 35.15
C PHE A 12 -0.01 13.88 34.02
N TYR A 13 1.24 13.44 34.20
CA TYR A 13 2.26 13.53 33.14
C TYR A 13 2.08 12.52 32.00
N ASN A 14 1.34 11.43 32.23
CA ASN A 14 1.11 10.40 31.20
C ASN A 14 -0.11 10.69 30.31
N CYS A 15 -1.03 11.56 30.73
CA CYS A 15 -2.22 11.90 29.94
C CYS A 15 -1.94 12.88 28.79
N THR A 16 -0.93 13.75 28.91
CA THR A 16 -0.60 14.74 27.88
C THR A 16 0.05 14.11 26.65
N PHE A 17 0.85 13.07 26.81
CA PHE A 17 1.46 12.34 25.68
C PHE A 17 0.43 11.57 24.85
N ALA A 18 -0.60 11.01 25.49
CA ALA A 18 -1.68 10.30 24.79
C ALA A 18 -2.55 11.25 23.94
N GLN A 19 -2.82 12.47 24.42
CA GLN A 19 -3.57 13.48 23.65
C GLN A 19 -2.80 13.98 22.41
N GLN A 20 -1.48 14.17 22.53
CA GLN A 20 -0.67 14.67 21.41
C GLN A 20 -0.56 13.66 20.27
N ALA A 21 -0.46 12.35 20.58
CA ALA A 21 -0.49 11.29 19.58
C ALA A 21 -1.85 11.20 18.85
N ASN A 22 -2.96 11.37 19.58
CA ASN A 22 -4.29 11.37 18.98
C ASN A 22 -4.51 12.59 18.06
N ASN A 23 -4.06 13.78 18.46
CA ASN A 23 -4.18 14.97 17.63
C ASN A 23 -3.37 14.85 16.33
N ALA A 24 -2.14 14.31 16.41
CA ALA A 24 -1.33 14.04 15.22
C ALA A 24 -1.95 12.98 14.29
N ALA A 25 -2.65 11.98 14.84
CA ALA A 25 -3.37 10.99 14.05
C ALA A 25 -4.62 11.56 13.34
N VAL A 26 -5.30 12.53 13.98
CA VAL A 26 -6.47 13.24 13.39
C VAL A 26 -6.02 14.20 12.29
N GLU A 27 -4.95 14.95 12.53
CA GLU A 27 -4.36 15.89 11.55
C GLU A 27 -3.84 15.16 10.30
N ASN A 28 -3.28 13.96 10.44
CA ASN A 28 -2.82 13.14 9.32
C ASN A 28 -3.91 12.25 8.69
N SER A 29 -5.17 12.42 9.09
CA SER A 29 -6.26 11.64 8.50
C SER A 29 -6.67 12.20 7.14
N ILE A 30 -6.95 11.30 6.20
CA ILE A 30 -7.38 11.61 4.83
C ILE A 30 -8.62 12.51 4.84
N LYS A 31 -9.59 12.19 5.70
CA LYS A 31 -10.86 12.92 5.80
C LYS A 31 -10.72 14.32 6.38
N ALA A 32 -9.64 14.61 7.11
CA ALA A 32 -9.37 15.94 7.63
C ALA A 32 -8.73 16.87 6.58
N ASN A 33 -8.08 16.33 5.56
CA ASN A 33 -7.26 17.11 4.62
C ASN A 33 -7.89 17.29 3.23
N PHE A 34 -8.88 16.47 2.86
CA PHE A 34 -9.41 16.45 1.50
C PHE A 34 -10.93 16.42 1.48
N SER A 35 -11.49 17.11 0.49
CA SER A 35 -12.91 17.00 0.17
C SER A 35 -13.20 15.65 -0.49
N VAL A 36 -14.45 15.20 -0.39
CA VAL A 36 -14.88 13.90 -0.96
C VAL A 36 -14.53 13.78 -2.45
N LYS A 37 -14.78 14.83 -3.25
CA LYS A 37 -14.46 14.83 -4.69
C LYS A 37 -12.96 14.69 -4.98
N VAL A 38 -12.12 15.31 -4.16
CA VAL A 38 -10.66 15.20 -4.32
C VAL A 38 -10.21 13.79 -3.95
N LEU A 39 -10.82 13.19 -2.94
CA LEU A 39 -10.55 11.79 -2.58
C LEU A 39 -10.97 10.81 -3.67
N GLU A 40 -12.13 11.01 -4.29
CA GLU A 40 -12.56 10.20 -5.43
C GLU A 40 -11.54 10.22 -6.57
N ALA A 41 -10.95 11.38 -6.89
CA ALA A 41 -9.89 11.48 -7.89
C ALA A 41 -8.59 10.74 -7.49
N TYR A 42 -8.19 10.79 -6.21
CA TYR A 42 -7.04 10.02 -5.72
C TYR A 42 -7.32 8.52 -5.68
N GLU A 43 -8.56 8.12 -5.40
CA GLU A 43 -9.01 6.74 -5.43
C GLU A 43 -8.96 6.20 -6.86
N GLU A 44 -9.50 6.93 -7.84
CA GLU A 44 -9.38 6.59 -9.26
C GLU A 44 -7.91 6.49 -9.70
N ASN A 45 -7.07 7.46 -9.31
CA ASN A 45 -5.64 7.41 -9.62
C ASN A 45 -4.95 6.18 -8.99
N SER A 46 -5.41 5.74 -7.82
CA SER A 46 -4.87 4.54 -7.19
C SER A 46 -5.22 3.25 -7.91
N PHE A 47 -6.30 3.24 -8.70
CA PHE A 47 -6.66 2.09 -9.52
C PHE A 47 -5.71 1.96 -10.71
N SER A 48 -5.31 3.06 -11.35
CA SER A 48 -4.26 3.03 -12.37
C SER A 48 -2.91 2.56 -11.82
N LYS A 49 -2.54 2.95 -10.60
CA LYS A 49 -1.32 2.42 -9.93
C LYS A 49 -1.38 0.91 -9.69
N LEU A 50 -2.58 0.39 -9.48
CA LEU A 50 -2.82 -1.04 -9.27
C LEU A 50 -2.67 -1.78 -10.60
N GLU A 51 -3.20 -1.24 -11.69
CA GLU A 51 -2.97 -1.73 -13.05
C GLU A 51 -1.48 -1.73 -13.40
N ASP A 52 -0.77 -0.61 -13.16
CA ASP A 52 0.67 -0.47 -13.37
C ASP A 52 1.47 -1.58 -12.66
N PHE A 53 1.08 -1.92 -11.42
CA PHE A 53 1.75 -2.99 -10.66
C PHE A 53 1.62 -4.35 -11.36
N TYR A 54 0.45 -4.69 -11.87
CA TYR A 54 0.24 -5.96 -12.57
C TYR A 54 0.88 -5.99 -13.96
N GLU A 55 0.92 -4.86 -14.67
CA GLU A 55 1.69 -4.74 -15.91
C GLU A 55 3.19 -4.96 -15.68
N LEU A 56 3.75 -4.37 -14.62
CA LEU A 56 5.14 -4.60 -14.25
C LEU A 56 5.41 -6.05 -13.86
N LEU A 57 4.47 -6.72 -13.18
CA LEU A 57 4.56 -8.15 -12.87
C LEU A 57 4.52 -9.02 -14.13
N GLU A 58 3.67 -8.69 -15.11
CA GLU A 58 3.62 -9.37 -16.41
C GLU A 58 4.98 -9.27 -17.12
N MET A 59 5.54 -8.06 -17.23
CA MET A 59 6.86 -7.82 -17.80
C MET A 59 7.97 -8.58 -17.04
N TYR A 60 7.87 -8.64 -15.71
CA TYR A 60 8.82 -9.38 -14.88
C TYR A 60 8.70 -10.91 -15.07
N SER A 61 7.49 -11.40 -15.35
CA SER A 61 7.20 -12.82 -15.55
C SER A 61 7.69 -13.36 -16.89
N ALA A 62 7.91 -12.50 -17.89
CA ALA A 62 8.35 -12.95 -19.21
C ALA A 62 9.70 -13.69 -19.19
N LYS A 63 9.81 -14.78 -19.96
CA LYS A 63 11.00 -15.66 -20.00
C LYS A 63 12.27 -14.95 -20.45
N ASN A 64 12.15 -14.01 -21.38
CA ASN A 64 13.29 -13.36 -22.04
C ASN A 64 13.66 -12.00 -21.43
N THR A 65 13.13 -11.67 -20.25
CA THR A 65 13.48 -10.43 -19.55
C THR A 65 14.90 -10.49 -19.02
N SER A 66 15.77 -9.60 -19.52
CA SER A 66 17.18 -9.53 -19.10
C SER A 66 17.31 -9.23 -17.60
N ASN A 67 18.42 -9.65 -16.98
CA ASN A 67 18.67 -9.39 -15.55
C ASN A 67 18.69 -7.90 -15.21
N THR A 68 19.24 -7.06 -16.10
CA THR A 68 19.23 -5.60 -15.95
C THR A 68 17.81 -5.06 -15.92
N LEU A 69 16.96 -5.52 -16.83
CA LEU A 69 15.56 -5.10 -16.88
C LEU A 69 14.78 -5.62 -15.65
N LYS A 70 15.00 -6.87 -15.22
CA LYS A 70 14.39 -7.41 -13.99
C LYS A 70 14.72 -6.55 -12.77
N LYS A 71 15.96 -6.07 -12.65
CA LYS A 71 16.35 -5.16 -11.56
C LYS A 71 15.58 -3.84 -11.62
N GLN A 72 15.48 -3.23 -12.79
CA GLN A 72 14.72 -1.98 -12.97
C GLN A 72 13.22 -2.15 -12.70
N LEU A 73 12.64 -3.28 -13.14
CA LEU A 73 11.24 -3.61 -12.86
C LEU A 73 11.01 -3.80 -11.37
N LYS A 74 11.90 -4.51 -10.68
CA LYS A 74 11.86 -4.66 -9.22
C LYS A 74 11.89 -3.31 -8.52
N GLU A 75 12.82 -2.42 -8.88
CA GLU A 75 12.91 -1.07 -8.30
C GLU A 75 11.62 -0.26 -8.50
N ARG A 76 10.96 -0.40 -9.65
CA ARG A 76 9.67 0.25 -9.92
C ARG A 76 8.53 -0.34 -9.10
N ILE A 77 8.48 -1.66 -8.97
CA ILE A 77 7.49 -2.37 -8.15
C ILE A 77 7.67 -1.97 -6.67
N ASP A 78 8.90 -1.99 -6.18
CA ASP A 78 9.24 -1.58 -4.81
C ASP A 78 8.83 -0.12 -4.55
N ALA A 79 8.96 0.77 -5.53
CA ALA A 79 8.53 2.18 -5.42
C ALA A 79 7.00 2.38 -5.42
N LEU A 80 6.22 1.43 -5.95
CA LEU A 80 4.75 1.47 -5.91
C LEU A 80 4.21 0.93 -4.59
N CYS A 81 4.92 -0.01 -3.96
CA CYS A 81 4.51 -0.67 -2.74
C CYS A 81 4.99 0.10 -1.50
N LYS A 82 4.22 -0.02 -0.42
CA LYS A 82 4.71 0.32 0.91
C LYS A 82 5.76 -0.70 1.34
N GLU A 83 6.76 -0.25 2.09
CA GLU A 83 7.80 -1.13 2.62
C GLU A 83 7.21 -2.23 3.53
N ASN A 84 7.82 -3.42 3.49
CA ASN A 84 7.54 -4.56 4.38
C ASN A 84 6.08 -5.06 4.39
N ILE A 85 5.35 -4.89 3.29
CA ILE A 85 4.00 -5.42 3.14
C ILE A 85 4.00 -6.93 2.82
N SER A 86 2.89 -7.57 3.14
CA SER A 86 2.59 -8.94 2.71
C SER A 86 1.49 -8.92 1.65
N VAL A 87 1.72 -9.65 0.56
CA VAL A 87 0.83 -9.79 -0.59
C VAL A 87 0.33 -11.24 -0.71
N SER A 88 -0.78 -11.42 -1.43
CA SER A 88 -1.37 -12.74 -1.64
C SER A 88 -0.46 -13.57 -2.54
N ASP A 89 -0.13 -14.80 -2.14
CA ASP A 89 0.51 -15.75 -3.04
C ASP A 89 -0.49 -16.12 -4.12
N PHE A 90 -0.11 -15.94 -5.39
CA PHE A 90 -0.99 -16.27 -6.51
C PHE A 90 -1.25 -17.77 -6.62
N PHE A 91 -0.34 -18.63 -6.16
CA PHE A 91 -0.42 -20.08 -6.36
C PHE A 91 -0.92 -20.87 -5.13
N THR A 92 -1.03 -20.21 -3.98
CA THR A 92 -1.50 -20.82 -2.73
C THR A 92 -2.49 -19.90 -2.01
N SER A 93 -2.87 -20.22 -0.78
CA SER A 93 -3.66 -19.34 0.09
C SER A 93 -2.79 -18.55 1.08
N ASP A 94 -1.46 -18.64 0.96
CA ASP A 94 -0.53 -18.01 1.88
C ASP A 94 -0.31 -16.53 1.56
N LYS A 95 0.22 -15.81 2.55
CA LYS A 95 0.74 -14.44 2.38
C LYS A 95 2.26 -14.49 2.27
N ILE A 96 2.82 -13.74 1.33
CA ILE A 96 4.25 -13.70 1.05
C ILE A 96 4.73 -12.25 0.90
N SER A 97 6.04 -12.02 1.01
CA SER A 97 6.61 -10.71 0.67
C SER A 97 6.54 -10.45 -0.84
N VAL A 98 6.65 -9.18 -1.22
CA VAL A 98 6.73 -8.78 -2.65
C VAL A 98 7.93 -9.44 -3.33
N ASP A 99 9.10 -9.47 -2.69
CA ASP A 99 10.28 -10.17 -3.22
C ASP A 99 10.02 -11.66 -3.50
N ARG A 100 9.34 -12.34 -2.56
CA ARG A 100 9.01 -13.75 -2.72
C ARG A 100 7.96 -13.96 -3.81
N LEU A 101 7.04 -13.02 -3.99
CA LEU A 101 6.10 -13.04 -5.11
C LEU A 101 6.86 -12.93 -6.44
N LEU A 102 7.81 -11.99 -6.55
CA LEU A 102 8.64 -11.81 -7.74
C LEU A 102 9.38 -13.10 -8.11
N GLU A 103 10.01 -13.76 -7.14
CA GLU A 103 10.64 -15.08 -7.35
C GLU A 103 9.64 -16.12 -7.87
N LYS A 104 8.42 -16.14 -7.34
CA LYS A 104 7.38 -17.09 -7.74
C LYS A 104 6.77 -16.82 -9.12
N VAL A 105 6.83 -15.58 -9.62
CA VAL A 105 6.29 -15.25 -10.95
C VAL A 105 7.36 -15.21 -12.05
N ALA A 106 8.63 -15.18 -11.69
CA ALA A 106 9.74 -15.07 -12.63
C ALA A 106 9.72 -16.18 -13.69
N SER A 107 9.84 -15.78 -14.97
CA SER A 107 9.95 -16.69 -16.12
C SER A 107 8.77 -17.64 -16.31
N LYS A 108 7.57 -17.26 -15.82
CA LYS A 108 6.34 -18.04 -15.90
C LYS A 108 5.35 -17.57 -16.97
N GLU A 109 5.68 -16.49 -17.70
CA GLU A 109 4.87 -15.93 -18.79
C GLU A 109 3.41 -15.69 -18.39
N LEU A 110 3.22 -15.18 -17.17
CA LEU A 110 1.91 -14.89 -16.64
C LEU A 110 1.35 -13.63 -17.29
N LYS A 111 0.06 -13.65 -17.62
CA LYS A 111 -0.71 -12.44 -17.92
C LYS A 111 -1.64 -12.12 -16.77
N PHE A 112 -1.76 -10.83 -16.49
CA PHE A 112 -2.61 -10.35 -15.40
C PHE A 112 -3.69 -9.44 -15.97
N GLU A 113 -4.91 -9.63 -15.49
CA GLU A 113 -6.03 -8.74 -15.80
C GLU A 113 -6.77 -8.41 -14.52
N VAL A 114 -6.97 -7.12 -14.28
CA VAL A 114 -7.72 -6.63 -13.13
C VAL A 114 -9.09 -6.15 -13.60
N LYS A 115 -10.14 -6.59 -12.90
CA LYS A 115 -11.52 -6.21 -13.20
C LYS A 115 -12.27 -5.77 -11.96
N ASN A 116 -13.30 -4.96 -12.17
CA ASN A 116 -14.28 -4.56 -11.14
C ASN A 116 -13.62 -3.94 -9.90
N ILE A 117 -12.64 -3.06 -10.12
CA ILE A 117 -11.99 -2.36 -9.01
C ILE A 117 -13.02 -1.45 -8.34
N GLN A 118 -13.20 -1.62 -7.04
CA GLN A 118 -14.14 -0.84 -6.24
C GLN A 118 -13.53 -0.49 -4.89
N LYS A 119 -13.73 0.75 -4.45
CA LYS A 119 -13.42 1.13 -3.06
C LYS A 119 -14.43 0.49 -2.12
N VAL A 120 -13.92 -0.14 -1.07
CA VAL A 120 -14.73 -0.72 0.01
C VAL A 120 -14.91 0.30 1.14
N LYS A 121 -13.80 0.81 1.69
CA LYS A 121 -13.85 1.68 2.89
C LYS A 121 -12.57 2.50 3.06
N THR A 122 -12.71 3.72 3.58
CA THR A 122 -11.59 4.58 3.99
C THR A 122 -11.37 4.53 5.51
N PHE A 123 -10.13 4.42 5.92
CA PHE A 123 -9.66 4.38 7.31
C PHE A 123 -8.50 5.34 7.47
N GLY A 124 -8.53 6.27 8.44
CA GLY A 124 -7.36 7.10 8.80
C GLY A 124 -6.54 7.59 7.59
N ASN A 125 -5.46 6.88 7.29
CA ASN A 125 -4.47 7.11 6.23
C ASN A 125 -4.42 6.05 5.10
N TYR A 126 -5.47 5.25 4.91
CA TYR A 126 -5.59 4.30 3.80
C TYR A 126 -7.06 4.07 3.41
N TRP A 127 -7.29 3.42 2.27
CA TRP A 127 -8.56 2.77 1.96
C TRP A 127 -8.33 1.35 1.49
N THR A 128 -9.38 0.56 1.47
CA THR A 128 -9.36 -0.78 0.88
C THR A 128 -10.03 -0.73 -0.48
N ALA A 129 -9.36 -1.28 -1.49
CA ALA A 129 -9.91 -1.59 -2.80
C ALA A 129 -10.15 -3.09 -2.90
N SER A 130 -11.27 -3.48 -3.49
CA SER A 130 -11.56 -4.87 -3.83
C SER A 130 -11.68 -5.01 -5.33
N TYR A 131 -11.15 -6.10 -5.87
CA TYR A 131 -11.13 -6.35 -7.31
C TYR A 131 -11.00 -7.85 -7.60
N ILE A 132 -11.26 -8.18 -8.86
CA ILE A 132 -11.06 -9.52 -9.41
C ILE A 132 -9.74 -9.52 -10.17
N LEU A 133 -8.81 -10.36 -9.74
CA LEU A 133 -7.57 -10.64 -10.45
C LEU A 133 -7.71 -11.93 -11.24
N THR A 134 -7.52 -11.84 -12.56
CA THR A 134 -7.39 -12.99 -13.45
C THR A 134 -5.91 -13.17 -13.79
N ILE A 135 -5.41 -14.39 -13.60
CA ILE A 135 -4.03 -14.78 -13.89
C ILE A 135 -4.10 -15.88 -14.94
N GLN A 136 -3.48 -15.63 -16.10
CA GLN A 136 -3.45 -16.59 -17.20
C GLN A 136 -2.04 -17.12 -17.39
N ARG A 137 -1.92 -18.43 -17.61
CA ARG A 137 -0.71 -19.09 -18.08
C ARG A 137 -1.10 -20.13 -19.12
N ASP A 138 -0.63 -19.97 -20.35
CA ASP A 138 -0.96 -20.86 -21.47
C ASP A 138 -2.49 -21.08 -21.61
N THR A 139 -3.00 -22.24 -21.19
CA THR A 139 -4.43 -22.60 -21.19
C THR A 139 -5.09 -22.53 -19.81
N GLU A 140 -4.32 -22.35 -18.75
CA GLU A 140 -4.81 -22.27 -17.38
C GLU A 140 -5.20 -20.83 -17.04
N THR A 141 -6.39 -20.66 -16.45
CA THR A 141 -6.87 -19.38 -15.93
C THR A 141 -7.23 -19.55 -14.47
N LEU A 142 -6.61 -18.73 -13.62
CA LEU A 142 -6.91 -18.63 -12.20
C LEU A 142 -7.57 -17.28 -11.94
N GLN A 143 -8.67 -17.28 -11.20
CA GLN A 143 -9.35 -16.06 -10.77
C GLN A 143 -9.33 -15.96 -9.24
N LYS A 144 -8.99 -14.78 -8.73
CA LYS A 144 -8.96 -14.48 -7.30
C LYS A 144 -9.69 -13.18 -7.01
N ASN A 145 -10.46 -13.16 -5.92
CA ASN A 145 -10.96 -11.92 -5.35
C ASN A 145 -9.89 -11.40 -4.39
N ILE A 146 -9.41 -10.18 -4.62
CA ILE A 146 -8.39 -9.55 -3.81
C ILE A 146 -9.00 -8.37 -3.07
N SER A 147 -8.64 -8.22 -1.81
CA SER A 147 -8.86 -7.00 -1.02
C SER A 147 -7.51 -6.39 -0.69
N GLN A 148 -7.20 -5.23 -1.26
CA GLN A 148 -5.90 -4.58 -1.10
C GLN A 148 -6.04 -3.24 -0.40
N ARG A 149 -5.14 -2.98 0.55
CA ARG A 149 -5.00 -1.66 1.16
C ARG A 149 -4.24 -0.73 0.23
N ILE A 150 -4.66 0.52 0.18
CA ILE A 150 -4.02 1.59 -0.55
C ILE A 150 -3.78 2.72 0.44
N TYR A 151 -2.51 2.95 0.73
CA TYR A 151 -2.08 3.97 1.68
C TYR A 151 -2.01 5.34 1.02
N PHE A 152 -2.48 6.34 1.74
CA PHE A 152 -2.43 7.73 1.34
C PHE A 152 -2.11 8.59 2.56
N TYR A 153 -0.87 9.07 2.63
CA TYR A 153 -0.36 9.87 3.74
C TYR A 153 0.70 10.87 3.26
N PRO A 154 0.94 11.95 4.03
CA PRO A 154 1.96 12.93 3.69
C PRO A 154 3.36 12.34 3.91
N GLU A 155 4.24 12.54 2.93
CA GLU A 155 5.66 12.24 3.03
C GLU A 155 6.48 13.52 2.95
N ALA A 156 7.46 13.67 3.85
CA ALA A 156 8.40 14.78 3.78
C ALA A 156 9.38 14.57 2.61
N LYS A 157 9.22 15.37 1.54
CA LYS A 157 10.11 15.37 0.37
C LYS A 157 11.00 16.60 0.38
N THR A 158 12.26 16.40 -0.02
CA THR A 158 13.27 17.45 -0.08
C THR A 158 13.43 17.93 -1.52
N PHE A 159 13.26 19.24 -1.73
CA PHE A 159 13.40 19.92 -3.02
C PHE A 159 14.51 20.96 -2.89
N GLY A 160 15.73 20.57 -3.25
CA GLY A 160 16.94 21.35 -2.97
C GLY A 160 17.11 21.55 -1.47
N ASN A 161 17.04 22.79 -0.99
CA ASN A 161 17.17 23.13 0.44
C ASN A 161 15.83 23.21 1.18
N LYS A 162 14.69 23.01 0.50
CA LYS A 162 13.36 23.12 1.10
C LYS A 162 12.76 21.74 1.34
N LYS A 163 12.15 21.54 2.51
CA LYS A 163 11.33 20.35 2.80
C LYS A 163 9.86 20.71 2.67
N LYS A 164 9.08 19.86 2.01
CA LYS A 164 7.62 19.98 1.87
C LYS A 164 6.97 18.64 2.10
N GLU A 165 5.79 18.65 2.70
CA GLU A 165 4.96 17.46 2.79
C GLU A 165 4.21 17.25 1.48
N VAL A 166 4.30 16.05 0.93
CA VAL A 166 3.64 15.64 -0.31
C VAL A 166 2.89 14.36 -0.03
N TRP A 167 1.57 14.43 -0.19
CA TRP A 167 0.71 13.26 -0.09
C TRP A 167 1.03 12.27 -1.21
N SER A 168 1.29 11.02 -0.83
CA SER A 168 1.74 9.98 -1.75
C SER A 168 0.91 8.72 -1.59
N LEU A 169 0.72 8.02 -2.71
CA LEU A 169 -0.06 6.79 -2.80
C LEU A 169 0.86 5.57 -2.89
N PHE A 170 0.61 4.59 -2.03
CA PHE A 170 1.34 3.32 -1.98
C PHE A 170 0.39 2.13 -1.93
N LEU A 171 0.72 1.10 -2.70
CA LEU A 171 0.06 -0.20 -2.62
C LEU A 171 0.46 -0.90 -1.32
N GLY A 172 -0.54 -1.39 -0.60
CA GLY A 172 -0.40 -2.03 0.70
C GLY A 172 -0.65 -3.53 0.64
N GLU A 173 -0.95 -4.09 1.81
CA GLU A 173 -1.20 -5.51 2.00
C GLU A 173 -2.40 -6.00 1.18
N MET A 174 -2.31 -7.26 0.73
CA MET A 174 -3.39 -7.97 0.07
C MET A 174 -3.97 -9.04 0.99
N GLU A 175 -5.30 -9.18 0.94
CA GLU A 175 -6.10 -10.20 1.59
C GLU A 175 -6.86 -11.01 0.54
#